data_AF-A0A6G2JQZ4-F1
#
_entry.id   AF-A0A6G2JQZ4-F1
#
_cell.length_a   1.000
_cell.length_b   1.000
_cell.length_c   1.000
_cell.angle_alpha   90.00
_cell.angle_beta   90.00
_cell.angle_gamma   90.00
#
_symmetry.space_group_name_H-M   'P 1'
#
loop_
_entity.id
_entity.type
_entity.pdbx_description
1 polymer ?
#
loop_
_entity_poly.entity_id
_entity_poly.type
_entity_poly.pdbx_seq_one_letter_code
_entity_poly.pdbx_strand_id
1 'polypeptide(L)'
;MLAVRDAEGNGLTVPGLDAGAVSVSVARCWAGTGRDVLLVDADAHGTGLPARIGAAARLALRPAQRGLPSLIAERASLEAEAVAGHCWLLPAAGGGSVHLLGAPAHPDGARRAANWLADRSQGLTGLADRWAVVVSMPGPAAPPYEPLLRAASQRLALAVVPGTAPPGGLRAVLSAFWLRFAPDPDMRLRALDLPEANPGTPAAETSASLIGGIKRARPAALLGARSRRRDRVLLTAVADVGERLLGAGS
;
A
#
# COMPACT_ATOMS: atom_id res chain seq x y z
N MET A 1 4.66 12.74 -2.03
CA MET A 1 4.18 11.46 -2.60
C MET A 1 4.90 10.30 -1.93
N LEU A 2 4.15 9.32 -1.39
CA LEU A 2 4.70 8.12 -0.77
C LEU A 2 4.51 6.91 -1.69
N ALA A 3 5.59 6.21 -2.01
CA ALA A 3 5.54 4.90 -2.64
C ALA A 3 5.66 3.81 -1.57
N VAL A 4 4.74 2.86 -1.57
CA VAL A 4 4.76 1.67 -0.70
C VAL A 4 4.87 0.44 -1.56
N ARG A 5 5.89 -0.39 -1.32
CA ARG A 5 6.10 -1.64 -2.06
C ARG A 5 6.39 -2.81 -1.14
N ASP A 6 6.13 -4.01 -1.65
CA ASP A 6 6.69 -5.21 -1.04
C ASP A 6 8.21 -5.25 -1.33
N ALA A 7 8.99 -5.56 -0.30
CA ALA A 7 10.41 -5.84 -0.46
C ALA A 7 10.58 -7.19 -1.15
N GLU A 8 11.66 -7.37 -1.91
CA GLU A 8 12.04 -8.71 -2.37
C GLU A 8 12.32 -9.57 -1.13
N GLY A 9 11.45 -10.55 -0.90
CA GLY A 9 11.49 -11.40 0.27
C GLY A 9 12.18 -12.74 -0.01
N ASN A 10 12.61 -13.41 1.05
CA ASN A 10 13.13 -14.79 1.05
C ASN A 10 12.04 -15.85 0.70
N GLY A 11 11.06 -15.52 -0.13
CA GLY A 11 9.88 -16.34 -0.44
C GLY A 11 8.79 -16.35 0.65
N LEU A 12 8.95 -15.57 1.72
CA LEU A 12 7.95 -15.46 2.79
C LEU A 12 6.86 -14.46 2.43
N THR A 13 5.60 -14.84 2.61
CA THR A 13 4.44 -13.97 2.43
C THR A 13 3.48 -14.11 3.60
N VAL A 14 2.74 -13.03 3.90
CA VAL A 14 1.62 -13.06 4.84
C VAL A 14 0.36 -12.77 4.03
N PRO A 15 -0.53 -13.75 3.81
CA PRO A 15 -1.69 -13.57 2.96
C PRO A 15 -2.52 -12.33 3.34
N GLY A 16 -2.75 -11.46 2.36
CA GLY A 16 -3.54 -10.23 2.50
C GLY A 16 -2.86 -9.09 3.26
N LEU A 17 -1.65 -9.29 3.77
CA LEU A 17 -0.86 -8.27 4.45
C LEU A 17 0.31 -7.89 3.53
N ASP A 18 0.07 -6.89 2.70
CA ASP A 18 0.96 -6.43 1.62
C ASP A 18 1.01 -4.89 1.59
N ALA A 19 1.81 -4.35 0.67
CA ALA A 19 1.90 -2.92 0.41
C ALA A 19 0.53 -2.26 0.20
N GLY A 20 -0.40 -2.95 -0.47
CA GLY A 20 -1.78 -2.47 -0.67
C GLY A 20 -2.53 -2.27 0.64
N ALA A 21 -2.55 -3.27 1.51
CA ALA A 21 -3.20 -3.17 2.81
C ALA A 21 -2.59 -2.09 3.72
N VAL A 22 -1.26 -2.02 3.77
CA VAL A 22 -0.55 -0.98 4.54
C VAL A 22 -0.87 0.41 3.99
N SER A 23 -0.87 0.58 2.67
CA SER A 23 -1.19 1.85 2.01
C SER A 23 -2.59 2.35 2.32
N VAL A 24 -3.59 1.46 2.37
CA VAL A 24 -4.96 1.84 2.79
C VAL A 24 -4.97 2.39 4.21
N SER A 25 -4.26 1.74 5.13
CA SER A 25 -4.21 2.17 6.52
C SER A 25 -3.43 3.48 6.69
N VAL A 26 -2.33 3.67 5.97
CA VAL A 26 -1.57 4.94 5.94
C VAL A 26 -2.44 6.05 5.38
N ALA A 27 -3.11 5.82 4.24
CA ALA A 27 -3.99 6.82 3.62
C ALA A 27 -5.13 7.26 4.56
N ARG A 28 -5.75 6.31 5.26
CA ARG A 28 -6.79 6.62 6.26
C ARG A 28 -6.26 7.35 7.48
N CYS A 29 -5.05 7.04 7.93
CA CYS A 29 -4.38 7.79 9.00
C CYS A 29 -4.16 9.25 8.58
N TRP A 30 -3.64 9.46 7.37
CA TRP A 30 -3.41 10.80 6.82
C TRP A 30 -4.71 11.58 6.61
N ALA A 31 -5.78 10.92 6.13
CA ALA A 31 -7.10 11.57 6.04
C ALA A 31 -7.69 11.90 7.42
N GLY A 32 -7.37 11.10 8.45
CA GLY A 32 -7.74 11.35 9.83
C GLY A 32 -7.18 12.66 10.39
N THR A 33 -6.06 13.17 9.85
CA THR A 33 -5.47 14.46 10.23
C THR A 33 -6.03 15.64 9.43
N GLY A 34 -7.07 15.43 8.62
CA GLY A 34 -7.77 16.48 7.87
C GLY A 34 -7.29 16.67 6.43
N ARG A 35 -6.44 15.78 5.90
CA ARG A 35 -5.92 15.88 4.52
C ARG A 35 -6.78 15.15 3.50
N ASP A 36 -6.80 15.65 2.28
CA ASP A 36 -7.26 14.88 1.13
C ASP A 36 -6.13 13.98 0.62
N VAL A 37 -6.43 12.69 0.50
CA VAL A 37 -5.45 11.66 0.19
C VAL A 37 -5.86 10.91 -1.07
N LEU A 38 -4.97 10.87 -2.06
CA LEU A 38 -5.10 9.98 -3.21
C LEU A 38 -4.40 8.65 -2.92
N LEU A 39 -5.17 7.58 -2.81
CA LEU A 39 -4.66 6.22 -2.76
C LEU A 39 -4.69 5.62 -4.17
N VAL A 40 -3.51 5.43 -4.76
CA VAL A 40 -3.34 4.82 -6.09
C VAL A 40 -2.97 3.36 -5.93
N ASP A 41 -3.75 2.49 -6.55
CA ASP A 41 -3.46 1.07 -6.68
C ASP A 41 -2.65 0.84 -7.96
N ALA A 42 -1.31 0.78 -7.84
CA ALA A 42 -0.41 0.55 -8.97
C ALA A 42 -0.03 -0.93 -9.12
N ASP A 43 -0.84 -1.83 -8.58
CA ASP A 43 -0.65 -3.28 -8.66
C ASP A 43 -0.58 -3.75 -10.12
N ALA A 44 0.57 -4.29 -10.52
CA ALA A 44 0.79 -4.83 -11.85
C ALA A 44 0.33 -6.30 -12.01
N HIS A 45 -0.03 -6.96 -10.91
CA HIS A 45 -0.33 -8.40 -10.84
C HIS A 45 -1.83 -8.69 -10.70
N GLY A 46 -2.63 -7.70 -10.29
CA GLY A 46 -4.09 -7.86 -10.17
C GLY A 46 -4.51 -8.59 -8.89
N THR A 47 -3.79 -8.38 -7.79
CA THR A 47 -4.11 -8.89 -6.44
C THR A 47 -5.45 -8.40 -5.90
N GLY A 48 -6.08 -7.41 -6.57
CA GLY A 48 -7.48 -7.05 -6.35
C GLY A 48 -7.70 -6.23 -5.09
N LEU A 49 -6.86 -5.23 -4.84
CA LEU A 49 -6.99 -4.33 -3.68
C LEU A 49 -8.41 -3.73 -3.54
N PRO A 50 -9.08 -3.24 -4.60
CA PRO A 50 -10.44 -2.70 -4.47
C PRO A 50 -11.46 -3.75 -4.03
N ALA A 51 -11.35 -5.00 -4.50
CA ALA A 51 -12.23 -6.08 -4.07
C ALA A 51 -12.00 -6.42 -2.58
N ARG A 52 -10.74 -6.41 -2.13
CA ARG A 52 -10.36 -6.64 -0.73
C ARG A 52 -10.86 -5.53 0.20
N ILE A 53 -10.73 -4.26 -0.20
CA ILE A 53 -11.32 -3.12 0.50
C ILE A 53 -12.84 -3.25 0.55
N GLY A 54 -13.47 -3.56 -0.58
CA GLY A 54 -14.91 -3.75 -0.70
C GLY A 54 -15.43 -4.81 0.25
N ALA A 55 -14.77 -5.97 0.32
CA ALA A 55 -15.11 -7.03 1.25
C ALA A 55 -14.92 -6.63 2.73
N ALA A 56 -13.82 -5.94 3.05
CA ALA A 56 -13.50 -5.52 4.42
C ALA A 56 -14.44 -4.41 4.95
N ALA A 57 -14.67 -3.39 4.12
CA ALA A 57 -15.44 -2.19 4.48
C ALA A 57 -16.93 -2.29 4.08
N ARG A 58 -17.35 -3.39 3.44
CA ARG A 58 -18.71 -3.59 2.90
C ARG A 58 -19.09 -2.53 1.86
N LEU A 59 -18.17 -2.25 0.94
CA LEU A 59 -18.34 -1.31 -0.16
C LEU A 59 -18.42 -2.06 -1.49
N ALA A 60 -19.27 -1.58 -2.40
CA ALA A 60 -19.37 -2.11 -3.75
C ALA A 60 -18.37 -1.39 -4.67
N LEU A 61 -17.11 -1.83 -4.67
CA LEU A 61 -16.06 -1.24 -5.51
C LEU A 61 -15.93 -2.00 -6.83
N ARG A 62 -16.09 -1.30 -7.95
CA ARG A 62 -16.00 -1.86 -9.30
C ARG A 62 -15.03 -1.05 -10.17
N PRO A 63 -13.73 -1.38 -10.18
CA PRO A 63 -12.70 -0.62 -10.90
C PRO A 63 -12.99 -0.42 -12.40
N ALA A 64 -13.66 -1.37 -13.04
CA ALA A 64 -14.05 -1.27 -14.44
C ALA A 64 -15.06 -0.12 -14.72
N GLN A 65 -15.85 0.28 -13.72
CA GLN A 65 -16.81 1.38 -13.83
C GLN A 65 -16.19 2.71 -13.40
N ARG A 66 -15.30 2.66 -12.41
CA ARG A 66 -14.68 3.83 -11.79
C ARG A 66 -13.34 3.43 -11.19
N GLY A 67 -12.25 4.00 -11.66
CA GLY A 67 -10.89 3.72 -11.22
C GLY A 67 -9.86 4.02 -12.32
N LEU A 68 -8.72 3.35 -12.28
CA LEU A 68 -7.72 3.44 -13.35
C LEU A 68 -8.30 3.08 -14.73
N PRO A 69 -9.12 2.01 -14.89
CA PRO A 69 -9.68 1.68 -16.20
C PRO A 69 -10.49 2.83 -16.83
N SER A 70 -11.36 3.49 -16.07
CA SER A 70 -12.17 4.61 -16.58
C SER A 70 -11.30 5.82 -16.90
N LEU A 71 -10.34 6.15 -16.03
CA LEU A 71 -9.43 7.27 -16.21
C LEU A 71 -8.58 7.10 -17.48
N ILE A 72 -8.07 5.88 -17.71
CA ILE A 72 -7.30 5.51 -18.91
C ILE A 72 -8.18 5.59 -20.16
N ALA A 73 -9.40 5.06 -20.10
CA ALA A 73 -10.32 5.04 -21.23
C ALA A 73 -10.69 6.46 -21.69
N GLU A 74 -10.91 7.37 -20.75
CA GLU A 74 -11.21 8.78 -21.02
C GLU A 74 -9.97 9.62 -21.35
N ARG A 75 -8.76 9.04 -21.23
CA ARG A 75 -7.48 9.72 -21.43
C ARG A 75 -7.37 11.00 -20.58
N ALA A 76 -7.96 10.97 -19.39
CA ALA A 76 -8.00 12.13 -18.52
C ALA A 76 -6.60 12.53 -18.02
N SER A 77 -6.42 13.82 -17.75
CA SER A 77 -5.21 14.34 -17.12
C SER A 77 -5.10 13.88 -15.66
N LEU A 78 -3.87 13.83 -15.14
CA LEU A 78 -3.61 13.64 -13.72
C LEU A 78 -3.73 14.98 -12.98
N GLU A 79 -4.91 15.59 -13.05
CA GLU A 79 -5.26 16.79 -12.28
C GLU A 79 -6.32 16.43 -11.23
N ALA A 80 -6.34 17.15 -10.10
CA ALA A 80 -7.12 16.74 -8.93
C ALA A 80 -8.62 16.57 -9.23
N GLU A 81 -9.22 17.51 -9.97
CA GLU A 81 -10.64 17.46 -10.34
C GLU A 81 -10.95 16.30 -11.28
N ALA A 82 -10.13 16.10 -12.32
CA ALA A 82 -10.29 15.00 -13.27
C ALA A 82 -10.15 13.65 -12.56
N VAL A 83 -9.12 13.49 -11.73
CA VAL A 83 -8.87 12.27 -10.96
C VAL A 83 -10.01 12.00 -9.96
N ALA A 84 -10.52 13.02 -9.28
CA ALA A 84 -11.64 12.88 -8.33
C ALA A 84 -12.88 12.24 -8.97
N GLY A 85 -13.18 12.59 -10.23
CA GLY A 85 -14.26 11.99 -11.01
C GLY A 85 -14.16 10.47 -11.11
N HIS A 86 -12.94 9.93 -11.18
CA HIS A 86 -12.67 8.50 -11.32
C HIS A 86 -12.36 7.77 -10.00
N CYS A 87 -12.33 8.47 -8.87
CA CYS A 87 -11.97 7.89 -7.59
C CYS A 87 -13.19 7.44 -6.76
N TRP A 88 -13.03 6.34 -6.02
CA TRP A 88 -13.98 6.00 -4.96
C TRP A 88 -13.63 6.75 -3.67
N LEU A 89 -14.62 7.29 -2.98
CA LEU A 89 -14.41 7.85 -1.64
C LEU A 89 -14.47 6.74 -0.59
N LEU A 90 -13.39 6.55 0.15
CA LEU A 90 -13.36 5.63 1.28
C LEU A 90 -13.67 6.38 2.59
N PRO A 91 -14.39 5.74 3.54
CA PRO A 91 -14.64 6.34 4.84
C PRO A 91 -13.34 6.62 5.61
N ALA A 92 -13.19 7.84 6.11
CA ALA A 92 -12.14 8.28 7.03
C ALA A 92 -12.77 8.80 8.34
N ALA A 93 -12.03 8.74 9.45
CA ALA A 93 -12.53 9.11 10.77
C ALA A 93 -12.37 10.62 11.09
N GLY A 94 -11.82 11.41 10.17
CA GLY A 94 -11.54 12.84 10.34
C GLY A 94 -12.19 13.71 9.25
N GLY A 95 -11.81 14.99 9.20
CA GLY A 95 -12.33 15.94 8.21
C GLY A 95 -11.74 15.81 6.81
N GLY A 96 -10.72 14.97 6.62
CA GLY A 96 -10.11 14.69 5.33
C GLY A 96 -10.80 13.55 4.59
N SER A 97 -10.31 13.23 3.39
CA SER A 97 -10.90 12.23 2.50
C SER A 97 -9.85 11.27 1.94
N VAL A 98 -10.29 10.05 1.59
CA VAL A 98 -9.45 9.09 0.86
C VAL A 98 -10.09 8.81 -0.49
N HIS A 99 -9.46 9.29 -1.54
CA HIS A 99 -9.80 9.05 -2.94
C HIS A 99 -9.03 7.81 -3.43
N LEU A 100 -9.73 6.69 -3.60
CA LEU A 100 -9.17 5.45 -4.15
C LEU A 100 -9.26 5.44 -5.68
N LEU A 101 -8.10 5.45 -6.33
CA LEU A 101 -7.93 5.18 -7.75
C LEU A 101 -7.49 3.72 -7.93
N GLY A 102 -8.47 2.82 -8.04
CA GLY A 102 -8.25 1.36 -8.02
C GLY A 102 -7.85 0.76 -9.37
N ALA A 103 -6.98 -0.26 -9.35
CA ALA A 103 -6.63 -1.06 -10.51
C ALA A 103 -7.67 -2.17 -10.76
N PRO A 104 -7.77 -2.67 -12.01
CA PRO A 104 -8.56 -3.86 -12.27
C PRO A 104 -7.88 -5.11 -11.69
N ALA A 105 -8.68 -6.10 -11.29
CA ALA A 105 -8.15 -7.38 -10.76
C ALA A 105 -7.60 -8.32 -11.85
N HIS A 106 -7.95 -8.11 -13.13
CA HIS A 106 -7.43 -8.95 -14.20
C HIS A 106 -5.95 -8.63 -14.45
N PRO A 107 -5.02 -9.60 -14.43
CA PRO A 107 -3.58 -9.35 -14.50
C PRO A 107 -3.14 -8.48 -15.69
N ASP A 108 -3.69 -8.71 -16.88
CA ASP A 108 -3.32 -7.89 -18.06
C ASP A 108 -3.84 -6.46 -17.98
N GLY A 109 -5.00 -6.25 -17.36
CA GLY A 109 -5.52 -4.91 -17.11
C GLY A 109 -4.68 -4.19 -16.05
N ALA A 110 -4.31 -4.91 -15.00
CA ALA A 110 -3.48 -4.43 -13.89
C ALA A 110 -2.11 -3.97 -14.41
N ARG A 111 -1.45 -4.82 -15.21
CA ARG A 111 -0.18 -4.50 -15.87
C ARG A 111 -0.26 -3.27 -16.77
N ARG A 112 -1.32 -3.16 -17.60
CA ARG A 112 -1.54 -1.97 -18.46
C ARG A 112 -1.74 -0.71 -17.63
N ALA A 113 -2.52 -0.80 -16.55
CA ALA A 113 -2.77 0.33 -15.66
C ALA A 113 -1.49 0.79 -14.93
N ALA A 114 -0.69 -0.16 -14.43
CA ALA A 114 0.60 0.12 -13.80
C ALA A 114 1.58 0.77 -14.78
N ASN A 115 1.69 0.28 -16.01
CA ASN A 115 2.52 0.89 -17.05
C ASN A 115 2.04 2.32 -17.38
N TRP A 116 0.73 2.51 -17.54
CA TRP A 116 0.16 3.83 -17.83
C TRP A 116 0.48 4.86 -16.73
N LEU A 117 0.45 4.42 -15.45
CA LEU A 117 0.87 5.23 -14.31
C LEU A 117 2.37 5.51 -14.33
N ALA A 118 3.19 4.53 -14.64
CA ALA A 118 4.64 4.67 -14.73
C ALA A 118 5.06 5.72 -15.76
N ASP A 119 4.42 5.70 -16.94
CA ASP A 119 4.62 6.70 -18.01
C ASP A 119 4.21 8.11 -17.59
N ARG A 120 3.36 8.23 -16.56
CA ARG A 120 2.78 9.50 -16.07
C ARG A 120 3.16 9.80 -14.63
N SER A 121 4.25 9.22 -14.15
CA SER A 121 4.68 9.36 -12.76
C SER A 121 4.90 10.82 -12.35
N GLN A 122 5.36 11.68 -13.27
CA GLN A 122 5.48 13.13 -13.04
C GLN A 122 4.13 13.82 -12.77
N GLY A 123 3.05 13.36 -13.39
CA GLY A 123 1.70 13.88 -13.12
C GLY A 123 1.23 13.52 -11.70
N LEU A 124 1.61 12.35 -11.19
CA LEU A 124 1.36 11.98 -9.78
C LEU A 124 2.17 12.86 -8.82
N THR A 125 3.40 13.25 -9.19
CA THR A 125 4.19 14.21 -8.42
C THR A 125 3.51 15.58 -8.38
N GLY A 126 3.03 16.10 -9.51
CA GLY A 126 2.30 17.38 -9.54
C GLY A 126 0.98 17.35 -8.73
N LEU A 127 0.27 16.22 -8.72
CA LEU A 127 -0.89 16.03 -7.83
C LEU A 127 -0.52 16.12 -6.35
N ALA A 128 0.72 15.74 -6.00
CA ALA A 128 1.18 15.73 -4.62
C ALA A 128 1.30 17.14 -4.00
N ASP A 129 1.25 18.19 -4.82
CA ASP A 129 1.22 19.58 -4.37
C ASP A 129 -0.13 19.96 -3.75
N ARG A 130 -1.21 19.25 -4.12
CA ARG A 130 -2.58 19.52 -3.63
C ARG A 130 -3.09 18.42 -2.71
N TRP A 131 -2.79 17.17 -3.02
CA TRP A 131 -3.26 16.00 -2.29
C TRP A 131 -2.09 15.20 -1.73
N ALA A 132 -2.28 14.54 -0.59
CA ALA A 132 -1.30 13.55 -0.16
C ALA A 132 -1.44 12.31 -1.05
N VAL A 133 -0.42 11.96 -1.83
CA VAL A 133 -0.47 10.81 -2.74
C VAL A 133 0.24 9.61 -2.12
N VAL A 134 -0.47 8.47 -2.02
CA VAL A 134 0.05 7.16 -1.61
C VAL A 134 -0.09 6.20 -2.77
N VAL A 135 1.02 5.70 -3.30
CA VAL A 135 1.06 4.74 -4.41
C VAL A 135 1.44 3.37 -3.86
N SER A 136 0.54 2.40 -4.02
CA SER A 136 0.74 1.03 -3.56
C SER A 136 1.18 0.12 -4.71
N MET A 137 2.24 -0.65 -4.47
CA MET A 137 2.86 -1.57 -5.43
C MET A 137 3.03 -2.95 -4.78
N PRO A 138 1.94 -3.71 -4.57
CA PRO A 138 2.01 -5.04 -3.98
C PRO A 138 2.64 -6.06 -4.94
N GLY A 139 3.09 -7.18 -4.39
CA GLY A 139 3.67 -8.28 -5.14
C GLY A 139 5.16 -8.09 -5.46
N PRO A 140 5.75 -9.04 -6.21
CA PRO A 140 7.17 -8.99 -6.56
C PRO A 140 7.49 -7.76 -7.41
N ALA A 141 8.77 -7.37 -7.40
CA ALA A 141 9.27 -6.29 -8.22
C ALA A 141 8.85 -6.45 -9.69
N ALA A 142 8.32 -5.38 -10.27
CA ALA A 142 7.81 -5.36 -11.63
C ALA A 142 8.37 -4.14 -12.38
N PRO A 143 8.59 -4.24 -13.70
CA PRO A 143 9.11 -3.13 -14.51
C PRO A 143 8.42 -1.76 -14.31
N PRO A 144 7.07 -1.65 -14.19
CA PRO A 144 6.42 -0.35 -13.98
C PRO A 144 6.69 0.29 -12.61
N TYR A 145 7.26 -0.42 -11.64
CA TYR A 145 7.46 0.10 -10.29
C TYR A 145 8.63 1.07 -10.21
N GLU A 146 9.68 0.88 -11.03
CA GLU A 146 10.88 1.70 -10.96
C GLU A 146 10.61 3.20 -11.25
N PRO A 147 9.88 3.59 -12.30
CA PRO A 147 9.52 4.99 -12.53
C PRO A 147 8.69 5.60 -11.40
N LEU A 148 7.76 4.82 -10.83
CA LEU A 148 6.91 5.27 -9.72
C LEU A 148 7.71 5.46 -8.44
N LEU A 149 8.67 4.57 -8.16
CA LEU A 149 9.60 4.70 -7.05
C LEU A 149 10.47 5.94 -7.21
N ARG A 150 11.03 6.20 -8.40
CA ARG A 150 11.85 7.38 -8.66
C ARG A 150 11.09 8.69 -8.45
N ALA A 151 9.83 8.75 -8.86
CA ALA A 151 8.98 9.93 -8.71
C ALA A 151 8.52 10.18 -7.26
N ALA A 152 8.55 9.16 -6.40
CA ALA A 152 8.12 9.29 -5.01
C ALA A 152 9.16 10.04 -4.17
N SER A 153 8.69 11.03 -3.40
CA SER A 153 9.51 11.78 -2.44
C SER A 153 9.86 10.95 -1.20
N GLN A 154 9.05 9.92 -0.91
CA GLN A 154 9.27 8.98 0.18
C GLN A 154 8.97 7.56 -0.27
N ARG A 155 9.68 6.59 0.30
CA ARG A 155 9.59 5.18 -0.08
C ARG A 155 9.53 4.31 1.16
N LEU A 156 8.57 3.40 1.18
CA LEU A 156 8.34 2.43 2.23
C LEU A 156 8.40 1.03 1.62
N ALA A 157 9.31 0.20 2.14
CA ALA A 157 9.40 -1.21 1.80
C ALA A 157 8.83 -2.07 2.91
N LEU A 158 8.02 -3.06 2.51
CA LEU A 158 7.41 -4.04 3.38
C LEU A 158 8.18 -5.37 3.28
N ALA A 159 8.96 -5.68 4.30
CA ALA A 159 9.74 -6.92 4.36
C ALA A 159 9.09 -7.93 5.30
N VAL A 160 8.74 -9.11 4.80
CA VAL A 160 8.34 -10.25 5.62
C VAL A 160 9.59 -11.02 6.03
N VAL A 161 9.82 -11.16 7.33
CA VAL A 161 10.96 -11.88 7.89
C VAL A 161 10.48 -13.04 8.77
N PRO A 162 11.31 -14.08 9.00
CA PRO A 162 11.02 -15.06 10.03
C PRO A 162 10.83 -14.34 11.38
N GLY A 163 9.69 -14.58 12.02
CA GLY A 163 9.48 -14.09 13.38
C GLY A 163 10.11 -15.02 14.40
N THR A 164 10.10 -14.59 15.66
CA THR A 164 10.62 -15.38 16.79
C THR A 164 9.51 -15.87 17.71
N ALA A 165 8.28 -15.40 17.50
CA ALA A 165 7.15 -15.80 18.32
C ALA A 165 6.63 -17.19 17.91
N PRO A 166 6.27 -18.05 18.87
CA PRO A 166 5.68 -19.35 18.57
C PRO A 166 4.41 -19.18 17.73
N PRO A 167 4.08 -20.19 16.89
CA PRO A 167 2.95 -20.13 15.99
C PRO A 167 1.63 -19.88 16.75
N GLY A 168 0.78 -18.99 16.25
CA GLY A 168 -0.51 -18.67 16.87
C GLY A 168 -1.68 -19.57 16.43
N GLY A 169 -2.79 -19.50 17.17
CA GLY A 169 -4.07 -20.10 16.78
C GLY A 169 -4.03 -21.63 16.67
N LEU A 170 -4.66 -22.18 15.61
CA LEU A 170 -4.71 -23.63 15.37
C LEU A 170 -3.31 -24.25 15.25
N ARG A 171 -2.34 -23.52 14.68
CA ARG A 171 -0.95 -24.00 14.62
C ARG A 171 -0.34 -24.16 16.01
N ALA A 172 -0.64 -23.26 16.95
CA ALA A 172 -0.24 -23.41 18.34
C ALA A 172 -0.84 -24.66 18.98
N VAL A 173 -2.14 -24.90 18.75
CA VAL A 173 -2.85 -26.09 19.24
C VAL A 173 -2.23 -27.36 18.67
N LEU A 174 -2.01 -27.41 17.35
CA LEU A 174 -1.40 -28.54 16.67
C LEU A 174 0.07 -28.76 17.11
N SER A 175 0.77 -27.69 17.51
CA SER A 175 2.12 -27.79 18.09
C SER A 175 2.14 -28.56 19.40
N ALA A 176 1.06 -28.48 20.19
CA ALA A 176 0.90 -29.29 21.40
C ALA A 176 0.70 -30.79 21.10
N PHE A 177 0.36 -31.13 19.85
CA PHE A 177 0.30 -32.51 19.33
C PHE A 177 1.56 -32.88 18.51
N TRP A 178 2.71 -32.27 18.84
CA TRP A 178 4.03 -32.54 18.25
C TRP A 178 4.18 -32.26 16.75
N LEU A 179 3.23 -31.57 16.13
CA LEU A 179 3.38 -31.05 14.77
C LEU A 179 4.28 -29.80 14.81
N ARG A 180 5.42 -29.84 14.11
CA ARG A 180 6.35 -28.71 14.05
C ARG A 180 5.85 -27.66 13.04
N PHE A 181 5.67 -26.44 13.52
CA PHE A 181 5.40 -25.28 12.67
C PHE A 181 6.51 -24.25 12.83
N ALA A 182 6.84 -23.56 11.74
CA ALA A 182 7.68 -22.38 11.81
C ALA A 182 7.02 -21.28 12.66
N PRO A 183 7.82 -20.41 13.31
CA PRO A 183 7.32 -19.20 13.96
C PRO A 183 6.38 -18.38 13.07
N ASP A 184 5.48 -17.62 13.69
CA ASP A 184 4.69 -16.64 12.94
C ASP A 184 5.64 -15.61 12.32
N PRO A 185 5.54 -15.29 11.00
CA PRO A 185 6.40 -14.28 10.39
C PRO A 185 6.14 -12.89 10.97
N ASP A 186 7.21 -12.10 11.05
CA ASP A 186 7.15 -10.68 11.43
C ASP A 186 7.24 -9.83 10.16
N MET A 187 6.52 -8.70 10.17
CA MET A 187 6.56 -7.77 9.06
C MET A 187 7.27 -6.50 9.48
N ARG A 188 8.25 -6.08 8.69
CA ARG A 188 9.08 -4.91 8.95
C ARG A 188 8.81 -3.84 7.92
N LEU A 189 8.61 -2.63 8.42
CA LEU A 189 8.42 -1.42 7.64
C LEU A 189 9.76 -0.69 7.58
N ARG A 190 10.32 -0.56 6.39
CA ARG A 190 11.63 0.05 6.16
C ARG A 190 11.48 1.30 5.31
N ALA A 191 12.01 2.43 5.77
CA ALA A 191 12.20 3.60 4.92
C ALA A 191 13.36 3.26 3.98
N LEU A 192 13.17 3.47 2.69
CA LEU A 192 14.27 3.37 1.74
C LEU A 192 14.84 4.75 1.52
N ASP A 193 16.13 4.92 1.80
CA ASP A 193 16.82 6.16 1.50
C ASP A 193 16.97 6.33 -0.03
N LEU A 194 16.98 7.58 -0.49
CA LEU A 194 17.27 7.93 -1.87
C LEU A 194 18.79 7.82 -2.10
N PRO A 195 19.31 6.93 -2.97
CA PRO A 195 20.55 7.27 -3.65
C PRO A 195 20.27 8.48 -4.55
N GLU A 196 21.22 9.41 -4.65
CA GLU A 196 21.18 10.44 -5.69
C GLU A 196 20.95 9.76 -7.05
N ALA A 197 20.00 10.27 -7.82
CA ALA A 197 19.57 9.67 -9.07
C ALA A 197 20.70 9.69 -10.11
N ASN A 198 21.49 8.62 -10.19
CA ASN A 198 22.35 8.38 -11.35
C ASN A 198 21.53 7.64 -12.43
N PRO A 199 21.33 8.23 -13.61
CA PRO A 199 20.63 7.57 -14.70
C PRO A 199 21.46 6.37 -15.20
N GLY A 200 20.93 5.16 -15.03
CA GLY A 200 21.53 3.92 -15.55
C GLY A 200 21.88 2.88 -14.49
N THR A 201 21.84 3.22 -13.21
CA THR A 201 22.07 2.26 -12.11
C THR A 201 20.71 1.75 -11.60
N PRO A 202 20.50 0.42 -11.45
CA PRO A 202 19.37 -0.07 -10.67
C PRO A 202 19.46 0.54 -9.27
N ALA A 203 18.34 0.96 -8.70
CA ALA A 203 18.29 1.50 -7.35
C ALA A 203 18.76 0.42 -6.36
N ALA A 204 20.05 0.38 -6.07
CA ALA A 204 20.58 -0.43 -4.99
C ALA A 204 20.01 0.16 -3.70
N GLU A 205 19.31 -0.67 -2.91
CA GLU A 205 18.83 -0.31 -1.56
C GLU A 205 20.05 -0.02 -0.68
N THR A 206 20.53 1.22 -0.68
CA THR A 206 21.83 1.55 -0.07
C THR A 206 21.74 1.79 1.43
N SER A 207 20.59 2.20 1.95
CA SER A 207 20.30 2.28 3.39
C SER A 207 18.79 2.14 3.62
N ALA A 208 18.41 1.20 4.49
CA ALA A 208 17.02 0.96 4.85
C ALA A 208 16.86 1.08 6.37
N SER A 209 16.34 2.20 6.86
CA SER A 209 16.09 2.39 8.29
C SER A 209 14.79 1.70 8.70
N LEU A 210 14.83 0.94 9.81
CA LEU A 210 13.64 0.30 10.35
C LEU A 210 12.73 1.37 10.97
N ILE A 211 11.56 1.61 10.37
CA ILE A 211 10.58 2.57 10.88
C ILE A 211 9.68 1.91 11.93
N GLY A 212 9.33 0.64 11.70
CA GLY A 212 8.40 -0.07 12.57
C GLY A 212 8.23 -1.54 12.23
N GLY A 213 7.46 -2.23 13.07
CA GLY A 213 7.17 -3.65 12.91
C GLY A 213 5.68 -3.94 13.13
N ILE A 214 5.12 -4.77 12.26
CA ILE A 214 3.77 -5.29 12.37
C ILE A 214 3.85 -6.74 12.82
N LYS A 215 3.33 -7.03 14.02
CA LYS A 215 3.23 -8.38 14.58
C LYS A 215 1.78 -8.85 14.53
N ARG A 216 1.55 -10.07 14.04
CA ARG A 216 0.23 -10.75 14.03
C ARG A 216 -0.93 -9.84 13.58
N ALA A 217 -0.97 -9.51 12.30
CA ALA A 217 -2.01 -8.66 11.76
C ALA A 217 -3.19 -9.43 11.16
N ARG A 218 -4.39 -8.87 11.29
CA ARG A 218 -5.53 -9.21 10.43
C ARG A 218 -5.54 -8.25 9.24
N PRO A 219 -5.26 -8.72 8.01
CA PRO A 219 -5.37 -7.94 6.78
C PRO A 219 -6.59 -7.03 6.71
N ALA A 220 -7.76 -7.57 7.06
CA ALA A 220 -9.02 -6.86 6.97
C ALA A 220 -9.09 -5.58 7.81
N ALA A 221 -8.37 -5.50 8.94
CA ALA A 221 -8.37 -4.31 9.79
C ALA A 221 -7.66 -3.13 9.10
N LEU A 222 -6.57 -3.38 8.38
CA LEU A 222 -5.86 -2.36 7.60
C LEU A 222 -6.67 -1.87 6.40
N LEU A 223 -7.53 -2.74 5.86
CA LEU A 223 -8.42 -2.46 4.75
C LEU A 223 -9.70 -1.70 5.17
N GLY A 224 -9.88 -1.45 6.47
CA GLY A 224 -11.01 -0.67 6.99
C GLY A 224 -12.18 -1.48 7.54
N ALA A 225 -12.01 -2.78 7.80
CA ALA A 225 -12.99 -3.53 8.58
C ALA A 225 -13.08 -2.98 10.02
N ARG A 226 -14.21 -3.25 10.69
CA ARG A 226 -14.36 -2.93 12.12
C ARG A 226 -13.21 -3.54 12.94
N SER A 227 -12.41 -2.69 13.55
CA SER A 227 -11.26 -3.09 14.35
C SER A 227 -11.71 -3.74 15.67
N ARG A 228 -11.01 -4.79 16.09
CA ARG A 228 -11.16 -5.41 17.40
C ARG A 228 -10.04 -4.94 18.32
N ARG A 229 -10.17 -5.18 19.63
CA ARG A 229 -9.14 -4.83 20.63
C ARG A 229 -7.74 -5.32 20.24
N ARG A 230 -7.64 -6.53 19.68
CA ARG A 230 -6.37 -7.12 19.20
C ARG A 230 -5.76 -6.43 17.98
N ASP A 231 -6.57 -5.70 17.19
CA ASP A 231 -6.10 -5.01 16.00
C ASP A 231 -5.56 -3.61 16.34
N ARG A 232 -5.74 -3.13 17.57
CA ARG A 232 -5.28 -1.80 18.00
C ARG A 232 -3.77 -1.64 17.91
N VAL A 233 -3.00 -2.62 18.38
CA VAL A 233 -1.53 -2.57 18.35
C VAL A 233 -1.03 -2.43 16.91
N LEU A 234 -1.63 -3.19 15.99
CA LEU A 234 -1.35 -3.09 14.56
C LEU A 234 -1.65 -1.69 14.02
N LEU A 235 -2.87 -1.19 14.26
CA LEU A 235 -3.31 0.10 13.73
C LEU A 235 -2.48 1.26 14.30
N THR A 236 -2.12 1.20 15.58
CA THR A 236 -1.22 2.18 16.20
C THR A 236 0.16 2.13 15.56
N ALA A 237 0.75 0.94 15.36
CA ALA A 237 2.06 0.83 14.72
C ALA A 237 2.06 1.41 13.29
N VAL A 238 0.98 1.23 12.52
CA VAL A 238 0.85 1.84 11.18
C VAL A 238 0.59 3.35 11.27
N ALA A 239 -0.19 3.81 12.25
CA ALA A 239 -0.40 5.24 12.48
C ALA A 239 0.90 5.96 12.84
N ASP A 240 1.69 5.42 13.76
CA ASP A 240 3.00 5.97 14.13
C ASP A 240 3.94 6.08 12.92
N VAL A 241 3.93 5.06 12.06
CA VAL A 241 4.70 5.08 10.80
C VAL A 241 4.14 6.13 9.84
N GLY A 242 2.81 6.21 9.71
CA GLY A 242 2.14 7.20 8.87
C GLY A 242 2.46 8.64 9.30
N GLU A 243 2.47 8.92 10.59
CA GLU A 243 2.81 10.24 11.17
C GLU A 243 4.28 10.60 10.94
N ARG A 244 5.20 9.65 11.13
CA ARG A 244 6.64 9.88 10.85
C ARG A 244 6.88 10.19 9.38
N LEU A 245 6.21 9.48 8.48
CA LEU A 245 6.30 9.73 7.04
C LEU A 245 5.68 11.08 6.67
N LEU A 246 4.54 11.46 7.26
CA LEU A 246 3.98 12.81 7.08
C LEU A 246 4.94 13.90 7.51
N GLY A 247 5.52 13.80 8.71
CA GLY A 247 6.40 14.82 9.29
C GLY A 247 7.78 14.92 8.62
N ALA A 248 8.26 13.85 7.99
CA ALA A 248 9.49 13.88 7.20
C ALA A 248 9.32 14.52 5.81
N GLY A 249 8.10 14.93 5.44
CA GLY A 249 7.78 15.53 4.14
C GLY A 249 7.31 16.98 4.20
N SER A 250 7.41 17.63 5.38
CA SER A 250 7.07 19.03 5.62
C SER A 250 8.30 19.88 5.90
#